data_AF-A0A0Q9Y7K3-F1
#
_entry.id   AF-A0A0Q9Y7K3-F1
#
_cell.length_a   1.000
_cell.length_b   1.000
_cell.length_c   1.000
_cell.angle_alpha   90.00
_cell.angle_beta   90.00
_cell.angle_gamma   90.00
#
_symmetry.space_group_name_H-M   'P 1'
#
loop_
_entity.id
_entity.type
_entity.pdbx_description
1 polymer ?
#
loop_
_entity_poly.entity_id
_entity_poly.type
_entity_poly.pdbx_seq_one_letter_code
_entity_poly.pdbx_strand_id
1 'polypeptide(L)'
;MTFLSALLLKCLQELNEERTIYSIYHLLVGKKSSQTLQDAHLFQLAPFFKTLPNLRRSQFNHDIQFLIKQHYVDYNPNTLMGRVTDKGSKAYLAYFEKTTIPQYLNGLKFQDTTLPMWKRLTLLVQVLSYMNHVENRYYPVTRDPDIQMWVKGYLYNHKRKMGDLAPILHEELTTLLKTPFPEDPVTIIWRLSGYQMIGYTDKQTAEFLNLEQTEYHFRFLNALHYCIERKS
;
A
#
# COMPACT_ATOMS: atom_id res chain seq x y z
N MET A 1 -6.10 13.46 14.71
CA MET A 1 -5.73 12.04 14.70
C MET A 1 -5.31 11.68 13.29
N THR A 2 -4.24 10.91 13.10
CA THR A 2 -3.77 10.48 11.76
C THR A 2 -4.49 9.22 11.32
N PHE A 3 -4.36 8.85 10.04
CA PHE A 3 -4.90 7.58 9.53
C PHE A 3 -4.30 6.39 10.28
N LEU A 4 -2.98 6.42 10.51
CA LEU A 4 -2.29 5.37 11.26
C LEU A 4 -2.85 5.23 12.68
N SER A 5 -3.07 6.33 13.40
CA SER A 5 -3.68 6.27 14.74
C SER A 5 -5.08 5.66 14.72
N ALA A 6 -5.92 6.03 13.76
CA ALA A 6 -7.27 5.45 13.61
C ALA A 6 -7.21 3.95 13.28
N LEU A 7 -6.27 3.56 12.39
CA LEU A 7 -6.03 2.17 12.04
C LEU A 7 -5.54 1.36 13.24
N LEU A 8 -4.61 1.89 14.04
CA LEU A 8 -4.13 1.22 15.25
C LEU A 8 -5.25 0.99 16.25
N LEU A 9 -6.15 1.96 16.44
CA LEU A 9 -7.34 1.79 17.28
C LEU A 9 -8.25 0.69 16.74
N LYS A 10 -8.52 0.66 15.43
CA LYS A 10 -9.27 -0.44 14.82
C LYS A 10 -8.59 -1.79 15.09
N CYS A 11 -7.29 -1.91 14.84
CA CYS A 11 -6.57 -3.17 15.06
C CYS A 11 -6.59 -3.61 16.54
N LEU A 12 -6.45 -2.67 17.48
CA LEU A 12 -6.56 -2.96 18.92
C LEU A 12 -7.98 -3.42 19.29
N GLN A 13 -9.01 -2.82 18.68
CA GLN A 13 -10.39 -3.23 18.88
C GLN A 13 -10.62 -4.69 18.45
N GLU A 14 -10.08 -5.09 17.29
CA GLU A 14 -10.19 -6.48 16.80
C GLU A 14 -9.41 -7.47 17.68
N LEU A 15 -8.26 -7.07 18.25
CA LEU A 15 -7.48 -7.92 19.15
C LEU A 15 -8.15 -8.15 20.50
N ASN A 16 -9.05 -7.25 20.94
CA ASN A 16 -9.84 -7.36 22.16
C ASN A 16 -9.03 -7.82 23.41
N GLU A 17 -7.86 -7.20 23.62
CA GLU A 17 -6.92 -7.53 24.72
C GLU A 17 -6.35 -8.96 24.75
N GLU A 18 -6.55 -9.78 23.71
CA GLU A 18 -6.01 -11.14 23.67
C GLU A 18 -4.50 -11.21 23.35
N ARG A 19 -3.94 -10.09 22.85
CA ARG A 19 -2.54 -9.97 22.43
C ARG A 19 -1.95 -8.64 22.87
N THR A 20 -0.62 -8.62 22.98
CA THR A 20 0.11 -7.37 23.22
C THR A 20 -0.03 -6.42 22.03
N ILE A 21 0.13 -5.11 22.26
CA ILE A 21 0.15 -4.10 21.20
C ILE A 21 1.19 -4.41 20.10
N TYR A 22 2.28 -5.11 20.45
CA TYR A 22 3.35 -5.46 19.50
C TYR A 22 2.94 -6.52 18.47
N SER A 23 1.85 -7.26 18.70
CA SER A 23 1.28 -8.13 17.67
C SER A 23 0.81 -7.31 16.46
N ILE A 24 0.26 -6.11 16.67
CA ILE A 24 -0.09 -5.19 15.58
C ILE A 24 1.15 -4.70 14.85
N TYR A 25 2.19 -4.30 15.58
CA TYR A 25 3.47 -3.91 14.97
C TYR A 25 4.02 -5.03 14.08
N HIS A 26 4.08 -6.26 14.61
CA HIS A 26 4.56 -7.43 13.89
C HIS A 26 3.71 -7.78 12.66
N LEU A 27 2.39 -7.63 12.76
CA LEU A 27 1.47 -7.76 11.65
C LEU A 27 1.78 -6.73 10.55
N LEU A 28 1.82 -5.45 10.90
CA LEU A 28 2.01 -4.35 9.93
C LEU A 28 3.36 -4.43 9.21
N VAL A 29 4.43 -4.81 9.91
CA VAL A 29 5.75 -5.02 9.27
C VAL A 29 5.86 -6.34 8.53
N GLY A 30 4.93 -7.27 8.75
CA GLY A 30 4.87 -8.57 8.07
C GLY A 30 5.83 -9.62 8.64
N LYS A 31 5.98 -9.69 9.96
CA LYS A 31 6.77 -10.74 10.62
C LYS A 31 6.17 -12.11 10.28
N LYS A 32 6.91 -12.94 9.53
CA LYS A 32 6.48 -14.28 9.08
C LYS A 32 6.63 -15.35 10.17
N SER A 33 6.15 -15.10 11.39
CA SER A 33 6.06 -16.14 12.44
C SER A 33 4.70 -16.84 12.39
N SER A 34 4.63 -18.11 12.78
CA SER A 34 3.37 -18.88 12.84
C SER A 34 2.30 -18.15 13.66
N GLN A 35 2.69 -17.56 14.79
CA GLN A 35 1.77 -16.77 15.62
C GLN A 35 1.22 -15.54 14.89
N THR A 36 2.04 -14.78 14.17
CA THR A 36 1.57 -13.55 13.48
C THR A 36 0.60 -13.91 12.36
N LEU A 37 0.85 -14.99 11.64
CA LEU A 37 -0.04 -15.47 10.57
C LEU A 37 -1.35 -16.02 11.13
N GLN A 38 -1.29 -16.78 12.22
CA GLN A 38 -2.50 -17.26 12.92
C GLN A 38 -3.33 -16.09 13.45
N ASP A 39 -2.71 -15.13 14.13
CA ASP A 39 -3.39 -13.95 14.68
C ASP A 39 -4.01 -13.10 13.54
N ALA A 40 -3.34 -12.97 12.39
CA ALA A 40 -3.88 -12.26 11.23
C ALA A 40 -5.22 -12.85 10.75
N HIS A 41 -5.36 -14.19 10.77
CA HIS A 41 -6.62 -14.85 10.42
C HIS A 41 -7.62 -14.81 11.56
N LEU A 42 -7.18 -15.11 12.79
CA LEU A 42 -8.03 -15.20 13.98
C LEU A 42 -8.77 -13.88 14.25
N PHE A 43 -8.07 -12.76 14.12
CA PHE A 43 -8.62 -11.43 14.39
C PHE A 43 -9.04 -10.67 13.11
N GLN A 44 -9.15 -11.36 11.96
CA GLN A 44 -9.51 -10.75 10.67
C GLN A 44 -8.60 -9.57 10.26
N LEU A 45 -7.33 -9.61 10.68
CA LEU A 45 -6.32 -8.58 10.42
C LEU A 45 -5.43 -8.88 9.21
N ALA A 46 -5.69 -9.96 8.47
CA ALA A 46 -4.99 -10.31 7.23
C ALA A 46 -4.87 -9.17 6.19
N PRO A 47 -5.87 -8.27 6.02
CA PRO A 47 -5.74 -7.07 5.19
C PRO A 47 -4.52 -6.20 5.49
N PHE A 48 -4.11 -6.11 6.76
CA PHE A 48 -3.05 -5.22 7.22
C PHE A 48 -1.68 -5.90 7.34
N PHE A 49 -1.56 -7.18 6.98
CA PHE A 49 -0.28 -7.88 7.03
C PHE A 49 0.73 -7.28 6.05
N LYS A 50 1.94 -6.97 6.53
CA LYS A 50 3.07 -6.44 5.73
C LYS A 50 2.71 -5.16 4.94
N THR A 51 1.74 -4.37 5.38
CA THR A 51 1.38 -3.11 4.71
C THR A 51 2.35 -1.98 5.03
N LEU A 52 3.07 -2.02 6.15
CA LEU A 52 4.07 -1.02 6.54
C LEU A 52 5.42 -1.69 6.87
N PRO A 53 6.11 -2.32 5.89
CA PRO A 53 7.35 -3.08 6.14
C PRO A 53 8.50 -2.22 6.69
N ASN A 54 8.45 -0.90 6.47
CA ASN A 54 9.45 0.06 6.94
C ASN A 54 9.06 0.80 8.23
N LEU A 55 7.94 0.42 8.87
CA LEU A 55 7.52 1.02 10.14
C LEU A 55 8.57 0.75 11.21
N ARG A 56 9.13 1.82 11.77
CA ARG A 56 10.10 1.70 12.87
C ARG A 56 9.38 1.48 14.19
N ARG A 57 9.94 0.64 15.06
CA ARG A 57 9.41 0.42 16.41
C ARG A 57 9.29 1.71 17.23
N SER A 58 10.23 2.65 17.06
CA SER A 58 10.16 3.96 17.72
C SER A 58 8.95 4.79 17.27
N GLN A 59 8.64 4.77 15.97
CA GLN A 59 7.45 5.43 15.42
C GLN A 59 6.18 4.78 15.97
N PHE A 60 6.08 3.45 15.90
CA PHE A 60 4.95 2.72 16.46
C PHE A 60 4.72 3.03 17.95
N ASN A 61 5.80 3.02 18.75
CA ASN A 61 5.70 3.36 20.17
C ASN A 61 5.25 4.80 20.37
N HIS A 62 5.71 5.75 19.55
CA HIS A 62 5.26 7.14 19.59
C HIS A 62 3.75 7.25 19.33
N ASP A 63 3.24 6.55 18.31
CA ASP A 63 1.81 6.56 17.96
C ASP A 63 0.96 5.92 19.07
N ILE A 64 1.40 4.81 19.67
CA ILE A 64 0.71 4.21 20.83
C ILE A 64 0.72 5.15 22.04
N GLN A 65 1.84 5.81 22.34
CA GLN A 65 1.92 6.76 23.45
C GLN A 65 1.00 7.97 23.23
N PHE A 66 0.84 8.42 21.98
CA PHE A 66 -0.16 9.42 21.64
C PHE A 66 -1.58 8.92 21.97
N LEU A 67 -1.95 7.69 21.55
CA LEU A 67 -3.27 7.12 21.84
C LEU A 67 -3.55 6.98 23.35
N ILE A 68 -2.57 6.57 24.14
CA ILE A 68 -2.66 6.49 25.60
C ILE A 68 -2.88 7.87 26.22
N LYS A 69 -2.07 8.87 25.83
CA LYS A 69 -2.19 10.26 26.33
C LYS A 69 -3.52 10.90 25.99
N GLN A 70 -4.15 10.50 24.88
CA GLN A 70 -5.47 10.97 24.49
C GLN A 70 -6.63 10.23 25.19
N HIS A 71 -6.33 9.24 26.05
CA HIS A 71 -7.31 8.35 26.68
C HIS A 71 -8.12 7.54 25.66
N TYR A 72 -7.53 7.21 24.51
CA TYR A 72 -8.14 6.32 23.52
C TYR A 72 -7.83 4.85 23.79
N VAL A 73 -6.74 4.58 24.53
CA VAL A 73 -6.30 3.23 24.88
C VAL A 73 -5.96 3.18 26.36
N ASP A 74 -6.56 2.24 27.10
CA ASP A 74 -6.11 1.85 28.44
C ASP A 74 -5.01 0.81 28.28
N TYR A 75 -3.79 1.17 28.69
CA TYR A 75 -2.60 0.34 28.52
C TYR A 75 -2.13 -0.25 29.83
N ASN A 76 -1.92 -1.57 29.86
CA ASN A 76 -1.33 -2.27 31.00
C ASN A 76 0.18 -2.47 30.78
N PRO A 77 1.06 -1.80 31.56
CA PRO A 77 2.51 -1.91 31.38
C PRO A 77 3.08 -3.28 31.78
N ASN A 78 2.38 -4.07 32.61
CA ASN A 78 2.84 -5.38 33.04
C ASN A 78 2.61 -6.44 31.96
N THR A 79 1.49 -6.37 31.24
CA THR A 79 1.13 -7.33 30.19
C THR A 79 1.42 -6.82 28.77
N LEU A 80 1.69 -5.52 28.63
CA LEU A 80 1.84 -4.82 27.34
C LEU A 80 0.58 -4.87 26.45
N MET A 81 -0.59 -5.15 27.05
CA MET A 81 -1.87 -5.18 26.37
C MET A 81 -2.53 -3.80 26.41
N GLY A 82 -3.34 -3.50 25.39
CA GLY A 82 -4.10 -2.26 25.28
C GLY A 82 -5.57 -2.53 24.98
N ARG A 83 -6.46 -1.92 25.76
CA ARG A 83 -7.91 -1.91 25.53
C ARG A 83 -8.30 -0.59 24.87
N VAL A 84 -9.07 -0.63 23.80
CA VAL A 84 -9.67 0.59 23.24
C VAL A 84 -10.79 1.07 24.17
N THR A 85 -10.74 2.34 24.58
CA THR A 85 -11.80 2.95 25.42
C THR A 85 -13.01 3.32 24.57
N ASP A 86 -14.16 3.60 25.18
CA ASP A 86 -15.33 4.13 24.47
C ASP A 86 -15.00 5.42 23.69
N LYS A 87 -14.12 6.25 24.26
CA LYS A 87 -13.62 7.47 23.61
C LYS A 87 -12.80 7.12 22.37
N GLY A 88 -11.90 6.15 22.46
CA GLY A 88 -11.09 5.67 21.34
C GLY A 88 -11.94 5.04 20.24
N SER A 89 -12.94 4.24 20.62
CA SER A 89 -13.86 3.59 19.70
C SER A 89 -14.65 4.61 18.89
N LYS A 90 -15.30 5.57 19.58
CA LYS A 90 -16.01 6.68 18.93
C LYS A 90 -15.08 7.50 18.03
N ALA A 91 -13.83 7.72 18.44
CA ALA A 91 -12.88 8.52 17.67
C ALA A 91 -12.49 7.85 16.34
N TYR A 92 -12.17 6.55 16.33
CA TYR A 92 -11.78 5.88 15.08
C TYR A 92 -12.98 5.62 14.17
N LEU A 93 -14.17 5.34 14.73
CA LEU A 93 -15.41 5.22 13.96
C LEU A 93 -15.74 6.54 13.25
N ALA A 94 -15.74 7.67 13.98
CA ALA A 94 -15.98 8.99 13.40
C ALA A 94 -14.91 9.40 12.37
N TYR A 95 -13.68 8.89 12.50
CA TYR A 95 -12.63 9.08 11.49
C TYR A 95 -12.96 8.31 10.21
N PHE A 96 -13.35 7.02 10.33
CA PHE A 96 -13.65 6.20 9.16
C PHE A 96 -15.07 6.38 8.58
N GLU A 97 -15.94 7.15 9.24
CA GLU A 97 -17.17 7.67 8.62
C GLU A 97 -16.86 8.72 7.54
N LYS A 98 -15.80 9.51 7.74
CA LYS A 98 -15.36 10.56 6.80
C LYS A 98 -14.39 10.03 5.74
N THR A 99 -13.63 8.99 6.11
CA THR A 99 -12.60 8.39 5.28
C THR A 99 -12.86 6.89 5.18
N THR A 100 -13.01 6.33 3.99
CA THR A 100 -13.24 4.89 3.87
C THR A 100 -11.99 4.06 4.19
N ILE A 101 -12.19 2.93 4.89
CA ILE A 101 -11.14 1.91 4.98
C ILE A 101 -10.98 1.29 3.59
N PRO A 102 -9.74 1.15 3.07
CA PRO A 102 -9.55 0.63 1.73
C PRO A 102 -10.00 -0.84 1.61
N GLN A 103 -11.04 -1.07 0.80
CA GLN A 103 -11.83 -2.31 0.77
C GLN A 103 -11.18 -3.51 0.06
N TYR A 104 -10.29 -3.25 -0.92
CA TYR A 104 -9.54 -4.27 -1.66
C TYR A 104 -8.18 -4.56 -1.02
N LEU A 105 -7.88 -3.96 0.13
CA LEU A 105 -6.62 -4.17 0.82
C LEU A 105 -6.52 -5.63 1.31
N ASN A 106 -5.63 -6.41 0.72
CA ASN A 106 -5.30 -7.74 1.20
C ASN A 106 -3.78 -7.95 1.27
N GLY A 107 -3.16 -7.34 2.29
CA GLY A 107 -1.71 -7.38 2.50
C GLY A 107 -1.16 -8.80 2.59
N LEU A 108 -1.86 -9.72 3.25
CA LEU A 108 -1.41 -11.11 3.35
C LEU A 108 -1.41 -11.85 2.01
N LYS A 109 -2.50 -11.73 1.22
CA LYS A 109 -2.63 -12.38 -0.10
C LYS A 109 -1.60 -11.84 -1.10
N PHE A 110 -1.35 -10.54 -1.10
CA PHE A 110 -0.52 -9.88 -2.12
C PHE A 110 0.91 -9.52 -1.64
N GLN A 111 1.30 -9.99 -0.45
CA GLN A 111 2.56 -9.64 0.23
C GLN A 111 3.85 -9.75 -0.61
N ASP A 112 3.87 -10.68 -1.58
CA ASP A 112 5.04 -10.99 -2.40
C ASP A 112 4.80 -10.65 -3.89
N THR A 113 3.61 -10.15 -4.26
CA THR A 113 3.25 -9.79 -5.65
C THR A 113 3.12 -8.28 -5.88
N THR A 114 2.67 -7.51 -4.88
CA THR A 114 2.40 -6.07 -5.02
C THR A 114 3.60 -5.27 -5.50
N LEU A 115 4.75 -5.36 -4.79
CA LEU A 115 5.92 -4.56 -5.12
C LEU A 115 6.59 -4.98 -6.45
N PRO A 116 6.80 -6.28 -6.74
CA PRO A 116 7.32 -6.70 -8.04
C PRO A 116 6.41 -6.29 -9.20
N MET A 117 5.10 -6.43 -9.07
CA MET A 117 4.14 -6.01 -10.10
C MET A 117 4.26 -4.51 -10.38
N TRP A 118 4.22 -3.69 -9.31
CA TRP A 118 4.34 -2.24 -9.45
C TRP A 118 5.65 -1.82 -10.13
N LYS A 119 6.80 -2.31 -9.64
CA LYS A 119 8.11 -2.00 -10.23
C LYS A 119 8.21 -2.39 -11.70
N ARG A 120 7.67 -3.55 -12.09
CA ARG A 120 7.64 -4.03 -13.47
C ARG A 120 6.77 -3.14 -14.34
N LEU A 121 5.57 -2.78 -13.86
CA LEU A 121 4.65 -1.88 -14.57
C LEU A 121 5.29 -0.50 -14.79
N THR A 122 5.82 0.13 -13.75
CA THR A 122 6.43 1.47 -13.86
C THR A 122 7.61 1.47 -14.84
N LEU A 123 8.47 0.46 -14.78
CA LEU A 123 9.58 0.35 -15.73
C LEU A 123 9.07 0.09 -17.16
N LEU A 124 8.09 -0.79 -17.34
CA LEU A 124 7.50 -1.07 -18.65
C LEU A 124 6.89 0.18 -19.28
N VAL A 125 6.10 0.94 -18.52
CA VAL A 125 5.53 2.23 -18.96
C VAL A 125 6.64 3.20 -19.36
N GLN A 126 7.71 3.31 -18.56
CA GLN A 126 8.85 4.16 -18.89
C GLN A 126 9.48 3.74 -20.23
N VAL A 127 9.81 2.45 -20.40
CA VAL A 127 10.46 1.96 -21.61
C VAL A 127 9.60 2.24 -22.85
N LEU A 128 8.31 1.89 -22.80
CA LEU A 128 7.40 2.09 -23.92
C LEU A 128 7.20 3.58 -24.25
N SER A 129 7.17 4.45 -23.24
CA SER A 129 7.10 5.90 -23.44
C SER A 129 8.34 6.43 -24.17
N TYR A 130 9.55 6.06 -23.74
CA TYR A 130 10.80 6.47 -24.42
C TYR A 130 10.89 5.94 -25.86
N MET A 131 10.47 4.70 -26.07
CA MET A 131 10.44 4.08 -27.40
C MET A 131 9.50 4.80 -28.37
N ASN A 132 8.32 5.24 -27.91
CA ASN A 132 7.40 6.03 -28.73
C ASN A 132 7.99 7.38 -29.16
N HIS A 133 8.92 7.92 -28.37
CA HIS A 133 9.68 9.13 -28.70
C HIS A 133 11.01 8.84 -29.43
N VAL A 134 11.23 7.60 -29.86
CA VAL A 134 12.43 7.14 -30.59
C VAL A 134 13.74 7.41 -29.79
N GLU A 135 13.63 7.46 -28.46
CA GLU A 135 14.77 7.66 -27.57
C GLU A 135 15.10 6.36 -26.83
N ASN A 136 16.36 5.92 -26.94
CA ASN A 136 16.81 4.65 -26.37
C ASN A 136 17.74 4.85 -25.16
N ARG A 137 18.12 6.10 -24.85
CA ARG A 137 18.94 6.46 -23.69
C ARG A 137 18.08 7.08 -22.61
N TYR A 138 17.94 6.38 -21.49
CA TYR A 138 17.27 6.88 -20.31
C TYR A 138 17.84 6.22 -19.05
N TYR A 139 17.60 6.86 -17.92
CA TYR A 139 17.87 6.28 -16.61
C TYR A 139 16.64 5.49 -16.15
N PRO A 140 16.75 4.16 -15.97
CA PRO A 140 15.63 3.35 -15.51
C PRO A 140 15.13 3.83 -14.14
N VAL A 141 13.81 3.88 -13.96
CA VAL A 141 13.13 4.25 -12.71
C VAL A 141 13.50 3.32 -11.54
N THR A 142 14.02 2.13 -11.84
CA THR A 142 14.51 1.16 -10.85
C THR A 142 15.91 0.65 -11.21
N ARG A 143 16.76 0.48 -10.20
CA ARG A 143 18.10 -0.13 -10.32
C ARG A 143 18.09 -1.65 -10.08
N ASP A 144 16.92 -2.21 -9.84
CA ASP A 144 16.70 -3.63 -9.52
C ASP A 144 16.95 -4.51 -10.76
N PRO A 145 18.01 -5.34 -10.77
CA PRO A 145 18.41 -6.10 -11.96
C PRO A 145 17.37 -7.15 -12.35
N ASP A 146 16.67 -7.76 -11.39
CA ASP A 146 15.65 -8.77 -11.64
C ASP A 146 14.44 -8.16 -12.35
N ILE A 147 14.05 -6.95 -11.94
CA ILE A 147 12.96 -6.21 -12.60
C ILE A 147 13.36 -5.80 -14.01
N GLN A 148 14.58 -5.30 -14.20
CA GLN A 148 15.08 -4.92 -15.53
C GLN A 148 15.16 -6.12 -16.47
N MET A 149 15.65 -7.26 -15.99
CA MET A 149 15.73 -8.50 -16.75
C MET A 149 14.33 -8.99 -17.14
N TRP A 150 13.37 -8.94 -16.20
CA TRP A 150 11.98 -9.31 -16.48
C TRP A 150 11.38 -8.45 -17.59
N VAL A 151 11.51 -7.12 -17.51
CA VAL A 151 10.94 -6.20 -18.53
C VAL A 151 11.61 -6.41 -19.88
N LYS A 152 12.93 -6.60 -19.94
CA LYS A 152 13.65 -6.93 -21.19
C LYS A 152 13.14 -8.23 -21.81
N GLY A 153 12.94 -9.27 -21.00
CA GLY A 153 12.39 -10.55 -21.43
C GLY A 153 10.96 -10.41 -21.96
N TYR A 154 10.11 -9.67 -21.25
CA TYR A 154 8.75 -9.37 -21.67
C TYR A 154 8.71 -8.70 -23.04
N LEU A 155 9.51 -7.65 -23.23
CA LEU A 155 9.62 -6.92 -24.49
C LEU A 155 10.19 -7.80 -25.62
N TYR A 156 11.19 -8.65 -25.32
CA TYR A 156 11.78 -9.57 -26.29
C TYR A 156 10.72 -10.53 -26.86
N ASN A 157 9.87 -11.09 -26.00
CA ASN A 157 8.82 -12.03 -26.39
C ASN A 157 7.70 -11.38 -27.22
N HIS A 158 7.58 -10.05 -27.18
CA HIS A 158 6.57 -9.27 -27.90
C HIS A 158 7.14 -8.45 -29.07
N LYS A 159 8.41 -8.67 -29.46
CA LYS A 159 9.10 -7.92 -30.53
C LYS A 159 8.33 -7.77 -31.83
N ARG A 160 7.53 -8.78 -32.22
CA ARG A 160 6.73 -8.74 -33.46
C ARG A 160 5.56 -7.77 -33.41
N LYS A 161 5.12 -7.36 -32.21
CA LYS A 161 4.01 -6.44 -31.94
C LYS A 161 4.47 -5.21 -31.14
N MET A 162 5.76 -4.87 -31.25
CA MET A 162 6.38 -3.85 -30.40
C MET A 162 5.69 -2.48 -30.54
N GLY A 163 5.25 -2.13 -31.76
CA GLY A 163 4.49 -0.90 -32.03
C GLY A 163 3.10 -0.88 -31.40
N ASP A 164 2.50 -2.05 -31.16
CA ASP A 164 1.15 -2.17 -30.60
C ASP A 164 1.16 -2.23 -29.06
N LEU A 165 2.31 -2.55 -28.44
CA LEU A 165 2.40 -2.71 -27.00
C LEU A 165 2.05 -1.45 -26.21
N ALA A 166 2.51 -0.28 -26.67
CA ALA A 166 2.21 0.98 -25.99
C ALA A 166 0.71 1.32 -26.05
N PRO A 167 0.07 1.31 -27.23
CA PRO A 167 -1.38 1.48 -27.34
C PRO A 167 -2.18 0.47 -26.50
N ILE A 168 -1.83 -0.82 -26.55
CA ILE A 168 -2.51 -1.87 -25.78
C ILE A 168 -2.39 -1.61 -24.28
N LEU A 169 -1.17 -1.34 -23.78
CA LEU A 169 -0.97 -1.07 -22.36
C LEU A 169 -1.73 0.18 -21.91
N HIS A 170 -1.74 1.24 -22.74
CA HIS A 170 -2.50 2.45 -22.46
C HIS A 170 -4.01 2.16 -22.35
N GLU A 171 -4.57 1.39 -23.27
CA GLU A 171 -5.98 0.98 -23.25
C GLU A 171 -6.30 0.11 -22.02
N GLU A 172 -5.44 -0.87 -21.69
CA GLU A 172 -5.60 -1.71 -20.49
C GLU A 172 -5.60 -0.87 -19.21
N LEU A 173 -4.63 0.04 -19.04
CA LEU A 173 -4.55 0.90 -17.86
C LEU A 173 -5.73 1.86 -17.80
N THR A 174 -6.11 2.45 -18.93
CA THR A 174 -7.27 3.35 -19.01
C THR A 174 -8.56 2.61 -18.63
N THR A 175 -8.72 1.37 -19.08
CA THR A 175 -9.89 0.54 -18.76
C THR A 175 -9.89 0.12 -17.29
N LEU A 176 -8.73 -0.28 -16.76
CA LEU A 176 -8.58 -0.73 -15.38
C LEU A 176 -8.82 0.40 -14.36
N LEU A 177 -8.37 1.61 -14.69
CA LEU A 177 -8.49 2.79 -13.83
C LEU A 177 -9.79 3.57 -14.04
N LYS A 178 -10.64 3.15 -14.99
CA LYS A 178 -12.01 3.66 -15.13
C LYS A 178 -12.94 3.00 -14.11
N THR A 179 -14.08 3.65 -13.84
CA THR A 179 -15.14 3.13 -12.98
C THR A 179 -15.51 1.69 -13.38
N PRO A 180 -15.57 0.74 -12.43
CA PRO A 180 -15.57 0.91 -10.97
C PRO A 180 -14.20 0.77 -10.28
N PHE A 181 -13.21 1.62 -10.60
CA PHE A 181 -11.97 1.74 -9.84
C PHE A 181 -12.20 2.34 -8.43
N PRO A 182 -11.63 1.77 -7.35
CA PRO A 182 -12.00 2.11 -5.96
C PRO A 182 -11.35 3.37 -5.38
N GLU A 183 -10.40 3.98 -6.08
CA GLU A 183 -9.64 5.15 -5.60
C GLU A 183 -9.65 6.24 -6.67
N ASP A 184 -9.04 7.39 -6.38
CA ASP A 184 -8.69 8.35 -7.44
C ASP A 184 -7.60 7.74 -8.33
N PRO A 185 -7.78 7.62 -9.67
CA PRO A 185 -6.74 7.15 -10.60
C PRO A 185 -5.40 7.86 -10.47
N VAL A 186 -5.39 9.13 -10.05
CA VAL A 186 -4.18 9.92 -9.74
C VAL A 186 -3.26 9.22 -8.76
N THR A 187 -3.82 8.42 -7.84
CA THR A 187 -3.09 7.60 -6.87
C THR A 187 -2.03 6.73 -7.53
N ILE A 188 -2.31 6.23 -8.74
CA ILE A 188 -1.41 5.42 -9.57
C ILE A 188 -0.72 6.27 -10.65
N ILE A 189 -1.49 7.08 -11.40
CA ILE A 189 -1.01 7.71 -12.64
C ILE A 189 0.19 8.63 -12.38
N TRP A 190 0.10 9.48 -11.36
CA TRP A 190 1.19 10.44 -11.06
C TRP A 190 2.46 9.77 -10.57
N ARG A 191 2.41 8.49 -10.18
CA ARG A 191 3.57 7.70 -9.77
C ARG A 191 4.32 7.07 -10.95
N LEU A 192 3.75 7.11 -12.16
CA LEU A 192 4.38 6.58 -13.37
C LEU A 192 5.41 7.57 -13.93
N SER A 193 6.52 7.03 -14.43
CA SER A 193 7.57 7.80 -15.12
C SER A 193 7.57 7.47 -16.60
N GLY A 194 7.87 8.47 -17.43
CA GLY A 194 7.89 8.36 -18.89
C GLY A 194 8.96 9.24 -19.52
N TYR A 195 8.89 9.42 -20.83
CA TYR A 195 9.74 10.36 -21.55
C TYR A 195 9.60 11.77 -20.97
N GLN A 196 10.72 12.36 -20.54
CA GLN A 196 10.78 13.70 -19.92
C GLN A 196 9.87 13.93 -18.68
N MET A 197 9.28 12.87 -18.13
CA MET A 197 8.39 12.95 -16.96
C MET A 197 8.89 12.01 -15.86
N ILE A 198 9.19 12.59 -14.70
CA ILE A 198 9.55 11.85 -13.50
C ILE A 198 8.29 11.71 -12.65
N GLY A 199 7.88 10.47 -12.40
CA GLY A 199 6.76 10.17 -11.51
C GLY A 199 6.99 10.72 -10.11
N TYR A 200 5.92 11.16 -9.48
CA TYR A 200 5.92 11.70 -8.13
C TYR A 200 6.28 10.62 -7.11
N THR A 201 6.87 11.07 -6.00
CA THR A 201 7.04 10.24 -4.80
C THR A 201 5.72 10.08 -4.05
N ASP A 202 5.64 9.10 -3.15
CA ASP A 202 4.47 8.92 -2.28
C ASP A 202 4.09 10.21 -1.56
N LYS A 203 5.08 10.97 -1.08
CA LYS A 203 4.86 12.24 -0.39
C LYS A 203 4.28 13.30 -1.32
N GLN A 204 4.85 13.47 -2.52
CA GLN A 204 4.37 14.46 -3.50
C GLN A 204 2.95 14.12 -3.99
N THR A 205 2.63 12.84 -4.21
CA THR A 205 1.28 12.45 -4.62
C THR A 205 0.27 12.61 -3.48
N ALA A 206 0.66 12.30 -2.23
CA ALA A 206 -0.18 12.56 -1.07
C ALA A 206 -0.49 14.05 -0.92
N GLU A 207 0.53 14.92 -1.04
CA GLU A 207 0.37 16.38 -1.01
C GLU A 207 -0.54 16.87 -2.14
N PHE A 208 -0.37 16.36 -3.37
CA PHE A 208 -1.20 16.71 -4.52
C PHE A 208 -2.68 16.33 -4.32
N LEU A 209 -2.94 15.17 -3.72
CA LEU A 209 -4.30 14.69 -3.41
C LEU A 209 -4.87 15.27 -2.11
N ASN A 210 -4.12 16.13 -1.41
CA ASN A 210 -4.46 16.64 -0.08
C ASN A 210 -4.77 15.51 0.94
N LEU A 211 -3.97 14.44 0.90
CA LEU A 211 -4.06 13.28 1.78
C LEU A 211 -2.91 13.27 2.80
N GLU A 212 -3.19 12.74 3.99
CA GLU A 212 -2.11 12.37 4.91
C GLU A 212 -1.27 11.25 4.28
N GLN A 213 0.05 11.28 4.49
CA GLN A 213 0.98 10.40 3.78
C GLN A 213 0.69 8.90 4.02
N THR A 214 0.32 8.53 5.25
CA THR A 214 -0.04 7.15 5.57
C THR A 214 -1.37 6.76 4.95
N GLU A 215 -2.38 7.63 4.98
CA GLU A 215 -3.63 7.41 4.24
C GLU A 215 -3.36 7.13 2.74
N TYR A 216 -2.59 8.00 2.08
CA TYR A 216 -2.21 7.82 0.68
C TYR A 216 -1.54 6.47 0.45
N HIS A 217 -0.60 6.07 1.32
CA HIS A 217 0.09 4.79 1.20
C HIS A 217 -0.88 3.60 1.22
N PHE A 218 -1.87 3.61 2.12
CA PHE A 218 -2.88 2.56 2.19
C PHE A 218 -3.84 2.56 0.99
N ARG A 219 -4.22 3.72 0.48
CA ARG A 219 -5.00 3.86 -0.76
C ARG A 219 -4.22 3.39 -1.98
N PHE A 220 -2.93 3.67 -2.04
CA PHE A 220 -2.05 3.18 -3.09
C PHE A 220 -1.95 1.65 -3.07
N LEU A 221 -1.76 1.03 -1.90
CA LEU A 221 -1.81 -0.43 -1.77
C LEU A 221 -3.16 -1.00 -2.19
N ASN A 222 -4.26 -0.37 -1.79
CA ASN A 222 -5.61 -0.77 -2.18
C ASN A 222 -5.82 -0.77 -3.70
N ALA A 223 -5.39 0.31 -4.36
CA ALA A 223 -5.39 0.42 -5.81
C ALA A 223 -4.57 -0.69 -6.47
N LEU A 224 -3.35 -0.97 -5.97
CA LEU A 224 -2.52 -2.03 -6.52
C LEU A 224 -3.14 -3.42 -6.31
N HIS A 225 -3.71 -3.68 -5.14
CA HIS A 225 -4.37 -4.95 -4.84
C HIS A 225 -5.60 -5.18 -5.71
N TYR A 226 -6.41 -4.15 -5.93
CA TYR A 226 -7.51 -4.18 -6.89
C TYR A 226 -7.02 -4.52 -8.30
N CYS A 227 -5.94 -3.88 -8.76
CA CYS A 227 -5.34 -4.14 -10.07
C CYS A 227 -4.83 -5.59 -10.23
N ILE A 228 -4.27 -6.19 -9.17
CA ILE A 228 -3.82 -7.58 -9.18
C ILE A 228 -5.02 -8.54 -9.22
N GLU A 229 -6.03 -8.27 -8.40
CA GLU A 229 -7.20 -9.13 -8.27
C GLU A 229 -8.03 -9.18 -9.55
N ARG A 230 -8.22 -8.04 -10.23
CA ARG A 230 -8.98 -7.94 -11.49
C ARG A 230 -8.29 -8.59 -12.69
N LYS A 231 -6.98 -8.85 -12.61
CA LYS A 231 -6.22 -9.54 -13.67
C LYS A 231 -6.07 -11.05 -13.41
N SER A 232 -6.58 -11.56 -12.28
CA SER A 232 -6.60 -12.99 -11.94
C SER A 232 -7.95 -13.60 -12.28
#